data_AF-A0A523ZXQ5-F1
#
_entry.id   AF-A0A523ZXQ5-F1
#
_cell.length_a   1.000
_cell.length_b   1.000
_cell.length_c   1.000
_cell.angle_alpha   90.00
_cell.angle_beta   90.00
_cell.angle_gamma   90.00
#
_symmetry.space_group_name_H-M   'P 1'
#
loop_
_entity.id
_entity.type
_entity.pdbx_description
1 polymer ?
#
loop_
_entity_poly.entity_id
_entity_poly.type
_entity_poly.pdbx_seq_one_letter_code
_entity_poly.pdbx_strand_id
1 'polypeptide(L)'
;MNDQVITCPYCGGTVSLDTPICPDCKQDLSALARLVYGHAIYYNEALALAREEKLDQARDKLLMAIEQQPDFAPAHSLLAKVYACKGNWAEARTRAERVLELLPHDDGARELAQQIADSASRAREAAARASRARAEHLLTIYLRDVARAFGGGVGITALLMLMIHWIGGGRGTQE
;
A
#
# COMPACT_ATOMS: atom_id res chain seq x y z
N MET A 1 28.99 3.32 -13.19
CA MET A 1 29.72 2.20 -12.54
C MET A 1 30.35 2.80 -11.31
N ASN A 2 29.92 2.35 -10.12
CA ASN A 2 30.38 2.91 -8.86
C ASN A 2 31.70 2.21 -8.53
N ASP A 3 32.84 2.85 -8.78
CA ASP A 3 34.17 2.33 -8.45
C ASP A 3 34.36 2.39 -6.92
N GLN A 4 33.64 1.51 -6.21
CA GLN A 4 33.89 1.28 -4.80
C GLN A 4 35.18 0.48 -4.66
N VAL A 5 36.27 1.21 -4.50
CA VAL A 5 37.57 0.67 -4.12
C VAL A 5 37.54 0.37 -2.62
N ILE A 6 37.97 -0.81 -2.24
CA ILE A 6 38.09 -1.22 -0.84
C ILE A 6 39.53 -1.59 -0.51
N THR A 7 39.84 -1.65 0.77
CA THR A 7 41.11 -2.18 1.25
C THR A 7 41.03 -3.69 1.36
N CYS A 8 41.94 -4.40 0.69
CA CYS A 8 42.06 -5.85 0.79
C CYS A 8 42.46 -6.22 2.24
N PRO A 9 41.69 -7.08 2.94
CA PRO A 9 41.97 -7.42 4.34
C PRO A 9 43.23 -8.28 4.50
N TYR A 10 43.72 -8.91 3.42
CA TYR A 10 44.88 -9.79 3.47
C TYR A 10 46.21 -9.07 3.25
N CYS A 11 46.27 -8.10 2.33
CA CYS A 11 47.51 -7.41 1.98
C CYS A 11 47.49 -5.90 2.21
N GLY A 12 46.33 -5.32 2.54
CA GLY A 12 46.18 -3.86 2.70
C GLY A 12 46.14 -3.07 1.38
N GLY A 13 46.25 -3.73 0.23
CA GLY A 13 46.18 -3.09 -1.09
C GLY A 13 44.79 -2.56 -1.41
N THR A 14 44.70 -1.50 -2.22
CA THR A 14 43.44 -0.97 -2.73
C THR A 14 42.97 -1.81 -3.92
N VAL A 15 41.79 -2.42 -3.80
CA VAL A 15 41.26 -3.34 -4.81
C VAL A 15 39.87 -2.92 -5.26
N SER A 16 39.60 -3.07 -6.55
CA SER A 16 38.26 -2.99 -7.13
C SER A 16 37.57 -4.35 -7.01
N LEU A 17 36.34 -4.37 -6.51
CA LEU A 17 35.56 -5.61 -6.27
C LEU A 17 34.83 -6.14 -7.51
N ASP A 18 35.16 -5.64 -8.70
CA ASP A 18 34.73 -6.21 -9.98
C ASP A 18 35.39 -7.57 -10.27
N THR A 19 36.45 -7.92 -9.52
CA THR A 19 37.14 -9.21 -9.61
C THR A 19 37.01 -10.01 -8.30
N PRO A 20 36.75 -11.33 -8.37
CA PRO A 20 36.67 -12.18 -7.19
C PRO A 20 38.03 -12.48 -6.57
N ILE A 21 39.14 -12.13 -7.22
CA ILE A 21 40.50 -12.44 -6.78
C ILE A 21 41.30 -11.14 -6.70
N CYS A 22 41.95 -10.90 -5.57
CA CYS A 22 42.81 -9.74 -5.40
C CYS A 22 43.98 -9.75 -6.41
N PRO A 23 44.22 -8.68 -7.18
CA PRO A 23 45.29 -8.63 -8.16
C PRO A 23 46.68 -8.69 -7.50
N ASP A 24 46.83 -8.16 -6.29
CA ASP A 24 48.12 -8.06 -5.59
C ASP A 24 48.50 -9.37 -4.90
N CYS A 25 47.63 -9.90 -4.04
CA CYS A 25 47.93 -11.05 -3.19
C CYS A 25 47.27 -12.37 -3.62
N LYS A 26 46.46 -12.35 -4.69
CA LYS A 26 45.78 -13.52 -5.26
C LYS A 26 44.78 -14.24 -4.33
N GLN A 27 44.40 -13.61 -3.21
CA GLN A 27 43.38 -14.14 -2.31
C GLN A 27 41.97 -13.97 -2.89
N ASP A 28 41.07 -14.90 -2.55
CA ASP A 28 39.66 -14.86 -2.92
C ASP A 28 38.91 -13.82 -2.06
N LEU A 29 38.27 -12.88 -2.74
CA LEU A 29 37.49 -11.79 -2.18
C LEU A 29 35.98 -11.99 -2.36
N SER A 30 35.53 -13.13 -2.88
CA SER A 30 34.11 -13.38 -3.19
C SER A 30 33.18 -13.22 -1.98
N ALA A 31 33.63 -13.63 -0.79
CA ALA A 31 32.87 -13.43 0.44
C ALA A 31 32.77 -11.94 0.82
N LEU A 32 33.86 -11.20 0.66
CA LEU A 32 33.92 -9.76 0.92
C LEU A 32 33.05 -8.99 -0.08
N ALA A 33 33.11 -9.35 -1.37
CA ALA A 33 32.27 -8.79 -2.41
C ALA A 33 30.78 -8.94 -2.08
N ARG A 34 30.37 -10.11 -1.56
CA ARG A 34 28.97 -10.34 -1.12
C ARG A 34 28.56 -9.45 0.06
N LEU A 35 29.47 -9.19 1.00
CA LEU A 35 29.19 -8.29 2.12
C LEU A 35 29.02 -6.85 1.64
N VAL A 36 29.90 -6.39 0.73
CA VAL A 36 29.86 -5.01 0.21
C VAL A 36 28.67 -4.79 -0.74
N TYR A 37 28.41 -5.74 -1.64
CA TYR A 37 27.33 -5.64 -2.63
C TYR A 37 26.03 -6.33 -2.22
N GLY A 38 25.87 -6.69 -0.94
CA GLY A 38 24.67 -7.37 -0.44
C GLY A 38 23.38 -6.66 -0.82
N HIS A 39 23.35 -5.33 -0.67
CA HIS A 39 22.20 -4.50 -1.05
C HIS A 39 21.84 -4.63 -2.55
N ALA A 40 22.84 -4.60 -3.43
CA ALA A 40 22.64 -4.71 -4.88
C ALA A 40 22.24 -6.13 -5.31
N ILE A 41 22.78 -7.16 -4.66
CA ILE A 41 22.40 -8.56 -4.87
C ILE A 41 20.92 -8.74 -4.51
N TYR A 42 20.51 -8.33 -3.31
CA TYR A 42 19.11 -8.41 -2.89
C TYR A 42 18.17 -7.60 -3.80
N TYR A 43 18.60 -6.43 -4.26
CA TYR A 43 17.83 -5.65 -5.24
C TYR A 43 17.63 -6.38 -6.57
N ASN A 44 18.69 -7.00 -7.11
CA ASN A 44 18.59 -7.75 -8.37
C ASN A 44 17.71 -9.00 -8.23
N GLU A 45 17.81 -9.71 -7.10
CA GLU A 45 16.89 -10.81 -6.76
C GLU A 45 15.44 -10.32 -6.71
N ALA A 46 15.19 -9.19 -6.03
CA ALA A 46 13.86 -8.61 -5.97
C ALA A 46 13.33 -8.21 -7.34
N LEU A 47 14.18 -7.67 -8.22
CA LEU A 47 13.80 -7.29 -9.57
C LEU A 47 13.37 -8.51 -10.39
N ALA A 48 14.07 -9.64 -10.26
CA ALA A 48 13.68 -10.90 -10.88
C ALA A 48 12.33 -11.40 -10.33
N LEU A 49 12.18 -11.43 -9.01
CA LEU A 49 10.94 -11.84 -8.34
C LEU A 49 9.74 -10.97 -8.73
N ALA A 50 9.93 -9.66 -8.86
CA ALA A 50 8.87 -8.73 -9.28
C ALA A 50 8.44 -8.98 -10.73
N ARG A 51 9.36 -9.35 -11.64
CA ARG A 51 9.05 -9.74 -13.02
C ARG A 51 8.27 -11.04 -13.10
N GLU A 52 8.48 -11.94 -12.13
CA GLU A 52 7.71 -13.18 -11.98
C GLU A 52 6.41 -12.98 -11.18
N GLU A 53 6.00 -11.73 -10.91
CA GLU A 53 4.82 -11.37 -10.11
C GLU A 53 4.82 -11.91 -8.66
N LYS A 54 5.98 -12.36 -8.15
CA LYS A 54 6.17 -12.82 -6.77
C LYS A 54 6.38 -11.63 -5.82
N LEU A 55 5.37 -10.78 -5.73
CA LEU A 55 5.45 -9.46 -5.09
C LEU A 55 5.83 -9.50 -3.59
N ASP A 56 5.38 -10.50 -2.84
CA ASP A 56 5.75 -10.64 -1.42
C ASP A 56 7.22 -10.97 -1.24
N GLN A 57 7.75 -11.90 -2.03
CA GLN A 57 9.17 -12.26 -1.98
C GLN A 57 10.04 -11.10 -2.47
N ALA A 58 9.60 -10.38 -3.50
CA ALA A 58 10.28 -9.18 -3.99
C ALA A 58 10.35 -8.10 -2.89
N ARG A 59 9.24 -7.87 -2.16
CA ARG A 59 9.21 -6.96 -1.01
C ARG A 59 10.25 -7.35 0.03
N ASP A 60 10.29 -8.62 0.43
CA ASP A 60 11.19 -9.07 1.50
C ASP A 60 12.66 -8.86 1.10
N LYS A 61 13.01 -9.18 -0.15
CA LYS A 61 14.36 -8.90 -0.68
C LYS A 61 14.69 -7.41 -0.74
N LEU A 62 13.73 -6.55 -1.06
CA LEU A 62 13.95 -5.10 -1.04
C LEU A 62 14.16 -4.56 0.36
N LEU A 63 13.45 -5.11 1.35
CA LEU A 63 13.69 -4.75 2.75
C LEU A 63 15.10 -5.16 3.18
N MET A 64 15.57 -6.35 2.82
CA MET A 64 16.96 -6.75 3.07
C MET A 64 17.98 -5.83 2.37
N ALA A 65 17.68 -5.37 1.15
CA ALA A 65 18.54 -4.41 0.45
C ALA A 65 18.65 -3.08 1.20
N ILE A 66 17.53 -2.58 1.72
CA ILE A 66 17.45 -1.34 2.49
C ILE A 66 18.11 -1.50 3.87
N GLU A 67 18.00 -2.65 4.52
CA GLU A 67 18.70 -2.94 5.77
C GLU A 67 20.22 -2.87 5.61
N GLN A 68 20.75 -3.34 4.48
CA GLN A 68 22.18 -3.28 4.16
C GLN A 68 22.62 -1.87 3.76
N GLN A 69 21.82 -1.17 2.96
CA GLN A 69 22.10 0.20 2.52
C GLN A 69 20.82 1.06 2.60
N PRO A 70 20.60 1.78 3.71
CA PRO A 70 19.35 2.54 3.93
C PRO A 70 19.06 3.60 2.88
N ASP A 71 20.10 4.15 2.25
CA ASP A 71 20.00 5.23 1.26
C ASP A 71 20.05 4.72 -0.19
N PHE A 72 19.86 3.41 -0.39
CA PHE A 72 19.84 2.82 -1.73
C PHE A 72 18.53 3.14 -2.46
N ALA A 73 18.50 4.30 -3.13
CA ALA A 73 17.33 4.81 -3.84
C ALA A 73 16.66 3.80 -4.80
N PRO A 74 17.39 2.97 -5.58
CA PRO A 74 16.76 1.97 -6.45
C PRO A 74 15.86 0.98 -5.70
N ALA A 75 16.24 0.57 -4.49
CA ALA A 75 15.42 -0.34 -3.69
C ALA A 75 14.15 0.34 -3.18
N HIS A 76 14.22 1.59 -2.71
CA HIS A 76 13.01 2.35 -2.33
C HIS A 76 12.08 2.56 -3.53
N SER A 77 12.63 2.87 -4.71
CA SER A 77 11.86 3.04 -5.94
C SER A 77 11.11 1.77 -6.35
N LEU A 78 11.79 0.61 -6.35
CA LEU A 78 11.14 -0.66 -6.68
C LEU A 78 10.13 -1.06 -5.60
N LEU A 79 10.43 -0.82 -4.33
CA LEU A 79 9.54 -1.15 -3.22
C LEU A 79 8.26 -0.31 -3.24
N ALA A 80 8.34 0.97 -3.63
CA ALA A 80 7.17 1.82 -3.86
C ALA A 80 6.25 1.22 -4.94
N LYS A 81 6.83 0.77 -6.06
CA LYS A 81 6.09 0.12 -7.15
C LYS A 81 5.46 -1.21 -6.71
N VAL A 82 6.22 -2.05 -5.99
CA VAL A 82 5.72 -3.32 -5.45
C VAL A 82 4.54 -3.10 -4.51
N TYR A 83 4.61 -2.12 -3.60
CA TYR A 83 3.48 -1.78 -2.73
C TYR A 83 2.27 -1.25 -3.51
N ALA A 84 2.48 -0.41 -4.53
CA ALA A 84 1.41 0.06 -5.39
C ALA A 84 0.71 -1.08 -6.13
N CYS A 85 1.46 -2.05 -6.67
CA CYS A 85 0.89 -3.23 -7.31
C CYS A 85 0.05 -4.08 -6.34
N LYS A 86 0.42 -4.12 -5.05
CA LYS A 86 -0.35 -4.80 -4.00
C LYS A 86 -1.56 -3.98 -3.50
N GLY A 87 -1.73 -2.73 -3.94
CA GLY A 87 -2.75 -1.81 -3.44
C GLY A 87 -2.42 -1.19 -2.07
N ASN A 88 -1.20 -1.36 -1.58
CA ASN A 88 -0.72 -0.79 -0.32
C ASN A 88 -0.26 0.66 -0.53
N TRP A 89 -1.22 1.53 -0.80
CA TRP A 89 -0.94 2.90 -1.26
C TRP A 89 -0.26 3.80 -0.22
N ALA A 90 -0.41 3.51 1.07
CA ALA A 90 0.24 4.30 2.13
C ALA A 90 1.75 4.04 2.13
N GLU A 91 2.15 2.77 2.15
CA GLU A 91 3.53 2.33 2.13
C GLU A 91 4.21 2.69 0.80
N ALA A 92 3.48 2.56 -0.31
CA ALA A 92 3.96 2.99 -1.63
C ALA A 92 4.37 4.47 -1.63
N ARG A 93 3.53 5.33 -1.05
CA ARG A 93 3.80 6.77 -0.94
C ARG A 93 5.01 7.06 -0.06
N THR A 94 5.08 6.47 1.14
CA THR A 94 6.22 6.66 2.04
C THR A 94 7.54 6.30 1.36
N ARG A 95 7.57 5.22 0.57
CA ARG A 95 8.77 4.82 -0.17
C ARG A 95 9.09 5.77 -1.32
N ALA A 96 8.10 6.26 -2.05
CA ALA A 96 8.32 7.25 -3.11
C ALA A 96 8.79 8.62 -2.55
N GLU A 97 8.26 9.04 -1.40
CA GLU A 97 8.71 10.22 -0.66
C GLU A 97 10.19 10.07 -0.25
N ARG A 98 10.60 8.88 0.22
CA ARG A 98 12.01 8.60 0.52
C ARG A 98 12.91 8.71 -0.72
N VAL A 99 12.45 8.30 -1.90
CA VAL A 99 13.21 8.46 -3.14
C VAL A 99 13.42 9.94 -3.49
N LEU A 100 12.40 10.78 -3.28
CA LEU A 100 12.52 12.23 -3.46
C LEU A 100 13.52 12.87 -2.48
N GLU A 101 13.52 12.43 -1.23
CA GLU A 101 14.51 12.90 -0.24
C GLU A 101 15.94 12.53 -0.64
N LEU A 102 16.14 11.31 -1.16
CA LEU A 102 17.45 10.83 -1.60
C LEU A 102 17.91 11.48 -2.91
N LEU A 103 16.98 11.80 -3.81
CA LEU A 103 17.24 12.31 -5.15
C LEU A 103 16.37 13.56 -5.46
N PRO A 104 16.61 14.70 -4.80
CA PRO A 104 15.72 15.87 -4.86
C PRO A 104 15.66 16.56 -6.23
N HIS A 105 16.67 16.34 -7.08
CA HIS A 105 16.76 16.95 -8.41
C HIS A 105 16.56 15.96 -9.55
N ASP A 106 16.24 14.70 -9.25
CA ASP A 106 16.00 13.68 -10.26
C ASP A 106 14.57 13.77 -10.80
N ASP A 107 14.42 13.89 -12.12
CA ASP A 107 13.10 13.93 -12.76
C ASP A 107 12.37 12.60 -12.57
N GLY A 108 13.08 11.47 -12.63
CA GLY A 108 12.50 10.14 -12.44
C GLY A 108 11.92 9.93 -11.03
N ALA A 109 12.58 10.46 -10.00
CA ALA A 109 12.10 10.46 -8.62
C ALA A 109 10.79 11.27 -8.47
N ARG A 110 10.72 12.45 -9.09
CA ARG A 110 9.51 13.29 -9.12
C ARG A 110 8.37 12.60 -9.86
N GLU A 111 8.65 12.03 -11.03
CA GLU A 111 7.66 11.28 -11.80
C GLU A 111 7.12 10.08 -11.02
N LEU A 112 7.99 9.30 -10.37
CA LEU A 112 7.58 8.17 -9.55
C LEU A 112 6.64 8.60 -8.43
N ALA A 113 7.03 9.62 -7.66
CA ALA A 113 6.22 10.11 -6.55
C ALA A 113 4.86 10.63 -7.02
N GLN A 114 4.82 11.37 -8.13
CA GLN A 114 3.57 11.85 -8.72
C GLN A 114 2.68 10.69 -9.16
N GLN A 115 3.22 9.71 -9.89
CA GLN A 115 2.47 8.54 -10.35
C GLN A 115 1.85 7.73 -9.19
N ILE A 116 2.61 7.56 -8.10
CA ILE A 116 2.16 6.87 -6.89
C ILE A 116 1.07 7.69 -6.19
N ALA A 117 1.24 9.01 -6.08
CA ALA A 117 0.25 9.91 -5.49
C ALA A 117 -1.08 9.92 -6.26
N ASP A 118 -1.03 10.02 -7.58
CA ASP A 118 -2.20 10.02 -8.45
C ASP A 118 -2.96 8.70 -8.39
N SER A 119 -2.22 7.59 -8.41
CA SER A 119 -2.80 6.24 -8.29
C SER A 119 -3.43 6.01 -6.93
N ALA A 120 -2.80 6.50 -5.85
CA ALA A 120 -3.37 6.46 -4.51
C ALA A 120 -4.64 7.31 -4.39
N SER A 121 -4.69 8.51 -5.00
CA SER A 121 -5.89 9.35 -5.02
C SER A 121 -7.04 8.65 -5.73
N ARG A 122 -6.78 8.14 -6.95
CA ARG A 122 -7.78 7.40 -7.74
C ARG A 122 -8.33 6.18 -7.00
N ALA A 123 -7.46 5.43 -6.33
CA ALA A 123 -7.88 4.28 -5.53
C ALA A 123 -8.76 4.69 -4.33
N ARG A 124 -8.40 5.78 -3.63
CA ARG A 124 -9.20 6.32 -2.52
C ARG A 124 -10.57 6.81 -2.97
N GLU A 125 -10.63 7.54 -4.08
CA GLU A 125 -11.90 8.01 -4.65
C GLU A 125 -12.79 6.84 -5.08
N ALA A 126 -12.22 5.83 -5.74
CA ALA A 126 -12.95 4.63 -6.12
C ALA A 126 -13.51 3.90 -4.91
N ALA A 127 -12.71 3.73 -3.85
CA ALA A 127 -13.15 3.14 -2.59
C ALA A 127 -14.27 3.95 -1.93
N ALA A 128 -14.17 5.29 -1.91
CA ALA A 128 -15.19 6.17 -1.35
C ALA A 128 -16.50 6.13 -2.15
N ARG A 129 -16.44 6.06 -3.49
CA ARG A 129 -17.62 5.86 -4.32
C ARG A 129 -18.29 4.52 -4.04
N ALA A 130 -17.50 3.45 -3.94
CA ALA A 130 -18.01 2.12 -3.63
C ALA A 130 -18.67 2.06 -2.24
N SER A 131 -18.07 2.69 -1.23
CA SER A 131 -18.64 2.73 0.12
C SER A 131 -19.96 3.51 0.17
N ARG A 132 -20.06 4.63 -0.57
CA ARG A 132 -21.30 5.42 -0.70
C ARG A 132 -22.40 4.63 -1.40
N ALA A 133 -22.11 4.04 -2.55
CA ALA A 133 -23.08 3.22 -3.29
C ALA A 133 -23.60 2.05 -2.44
N ARG A 134 -22.71 1.40 -1.67
CA ARG A 134 -23.10 0.35 -0.73
C ARG A 134 -24.01 0.88 0.38
N ALA A 135 -23.71 2.03 0.96
CA ALA A 135 -24.54 2.64 2.00
C ALA A 135 -25.93 3.03 1.46
N GLU A 136 -26.01 3.63 0.27
CA GLU A 136 -27.27 3.98 -0.40
C GLU A 136 -28.11 2.74 -0.71
N HIS A 137 -27.48 1.67 -1.19
CA HIS A 137 -28.17 0.40 -1.45
C HIS A 137 -28.77 -0.20 -0.16
N LEU A 138 -27.99 -0.23 0.92
CA LEU A 138 -28.44 -0.71 2.22
C LEU A 138 -29.57 0.14 2.80
N LEU A 139 -29.47 1.47 2.67
CA LEU A 139 -30.53 2.39 3.09
C LEU A 139 -31.81 2.14 2.29
N THR A 140 -31.70 1.91 0.98
CA THR A 140 -32.85 1.63 0.12
C THR A 140 -33.54 0.31 0.51
N ILE A 141 -32.76 -0.74 0.83
CA ILE A 141 -33.31 -2.01 1.33
C ILE A 141 -34.02 -1.77 2.68
N TYR A 142 -33.34 -1.10 3.62
CA TYR A 142 -33.90 -0.81 4.93
C TYR A 142 -35.22 -0.03 4.84
N LEU A 143 -35.26 1.05 4.04
CA LEU A 143 -36.46 1.85 3.84
C LEU A 143 -37.60 1.04 3.21
N ARG A 144 -37.31 0.13 2.28
CA ARG A 144 -38.30 -0.77 1.68
C ARG A 144 -38.88 -1.74 2.71
N ASP A 145 -38.06 -2.31 3.57
CA ASP A 145 -38.52 -3.29 4.58
C ASP A 145 -39.33 -2.61 5.67
N VAL A 146 -38.92 -1.41 6.12
CA VAL A 146 -39.73 -0.54 6.99
C VAL A 146 -41.07 -0.24 6.32
N ALA A 147 -41.06 0.21 5.07
CA ALA A 147 -42.29 0.51 4.34
C ALA A 147 -43.22 -0.70 4.20
N ARG A 148 -42.69 -1.92 4.01
CA ARG A 148 -43.49 -3.16 4.01
C ARG A 148 -44.08 -3.49 5.38
N ALA A 149 -43.30 -3.33 6.44
CA ALA A 149 -43.74 -3.59 7.81
C ALA A 149 -44.88 -2.66 8.25
N PHE A 150 -44.84 -1.38 7.85
CA PHE A 150 -45.86 -0.40 8.20
C PHE A 150 -46.99 -0.26 7.15
N GLY A 151 -46.70 -0.55 5.87
CA GLY A 151 -47.66 -0.48 4.76
C GLY A 151 -48.64 -1.65 4.72
N GLY A 152 -48.34 -2.75 5.39
CA GLY A 152 -49.25 -3.89 5.60
C GLY A 152 -50.31 -3.61 6.67
N GLY A 153 -51.09 -2.54 6.56
CA GLY A 153 -52.41 -2.38 7.21
C GLY A 153 -52.51 -2.28 8.74
N VAL A 154 -51.61 -2.86 9.54
CA VAL A 154 -51.82 -2.99 11.00
C VAL A 154 -51.72 -1.64 11.73
N GLY A 155 -50.80 -0.76 11.32
CA GLY A 155 -50.65 0.56 11.96
C GLY A 155 -51.81 1.52 11.69
N ILE A 156 -52.30 1.53 10.45
CA ILE A 156 -53.39 2.43 10.04
C ILE A 156 -54.73 1.95 10.60
N THR A 157 -54.99 0.63 10.60
CA THR A 157 -56.23 0.09 11.20
C THR A 157 -56.24 0.24 12.71
N ALA A 158 -55.11 0.04 13.39
CA ALA A 158 -55.01 0.26 14.84
C ALA A 158 -55.24 1.74 15.22
N LEU A 159 -54.65 2.69 14.48
CA LEU A 159 -54.88 4.12 14.70
C LEU A 159 -56.31 4.56 14.40
N LEU A 160 -56.93 4.02 13.35
CA LEU A 160 -58.34 4.27 13.03
C LEU A 160 -59.27 3.69 14.11
N MET A 161 -59.01 2.47 14.61
CA MET A 161 -59.79 1.88 15.71
C MET A 161 -59.67 2.72 16.99
N LEU A 162 -58.49 3.24 17.31
CA LEU A 162 -58.26 4.10 18.47
C LEU A 162 -58.98 5.45 18.35
N MET A 163 -58.97 6.08 17.17
CA MET A 163 -59.74 7.31 16.92
C MET A 163 -61.25 7.07 16.99
N ILE A 164 -61.76 5.97 16.43
CA ILE A 164 -63.19 5.62 16.49
C ILE A 164 -63.61 5.37 17.95
N HIS A 165 -62.78 4.71 18.75
CA HIS A 165 -63.04 4.51 20.18
C HIS A 165 -63.09 5.84 20.95
N TRP A 166 -62.16 6.77 20.66
CA TRP A 166 -62.10 8.07 21.33
C TRP A 166 -63.29 8.99 20.96
N ILE A 167 -63.73 8.95 19.69
CA ILE A 167 -64.90 9.71 19.22
C ILE A 167 -66.21 9.06 19.72
N GLY A 168 -66.24 7.74 19.88
CA GLY A 168 -67.41 7.00 20.38
C GLY A 168 -67.63 7.06 21.90
N GLY A 169 -66.60 7.36 22.70
CA GLY A 169 -66.66 7.39 24.17
C GLY A 169 -67.21 8.67 24.81
N GLY A 170 -67.57 9.70 24.02
CA GLY A 170 -67.92 11.04 24.51
C GLY A 170 -69.38 11.30 24.90
N ARG A 171 -70.25 10.28 25.03
CA ARG A 171 -71.65 10.50 25.48
C ARG A 171 -72.07 9.53 26.58
N GLY A 172 -72.15 10.06 27.80
CA GLY A 172 -72.81 9.47 28.96
C GLY A 172 -72.04 9.83 30.23
N THR A 173 -72.60 10.42 31.28
CA THR A 173 -73.96 10.81 31.65
C THR A 173 -73.78 11.89 32.71
N GLN A 174 -74.61 12.94 32.67
CA GLN A 174 -74.78 13.86 33.80
C GLN A 174 -75.38 13.07 34.96
N GLU A 175 -74.79 13.17 36.15
CA GLU A 175 -75.49 13.32 37.45
C GLU A 175 -74.62 14.18 38.37
#